data_AF-A0A388PXH7-F1
#
_entry.id   AF-A0A388PXH7-F1
#
_cell.length_a   1.000
_cell.length_b   1.000
_cell.length_c   1.000
_cell.angle_alpha   90.00
_cell.angle_beta   90.00
_cell.angle_gamma   90.00
#
_symmetry.space_group_name_H-M   'P 1'
#
loop_
_entity.id
_entity.type
_entity.pdbx_description
1 polymer ?
#
loop_
_entity_poly.entity_id
_entity_poly.type
_entity_poly.pdbx_seq_one_letter_code
_entity_poly.pdbx_strand_id
1 'polypeptide(L)'
;MVVTPVEQIKIDGNSKQQVLLPVEVLATGQSSLLAQLTNLDNKPVGYPVSINLKLSVISPVATWITSAAAVLLFVAALIQSLRRVRRRK
;
A
#
# COMPACT_ATOMS: atom_id res chain seq x y z
N MET A 1 14.98 3.35 -5.90
CA MET A 1 13.99 2.40 -6.41
C MET A 1 14.73 1.45 -7.32
N VAL A 2 14.60 0.14 -7.09
CA VAL A 2 15.24 -0.88 -7.92
C VAL A 2 14.13 -1.68 -8.57
N VAL A 3 14.23 -1.91 -9.88
CA VAL A 3 13.30 -2.73 -10.66
C VAL A 3 14.11 -3.89 -11.21
N THR A 4 13.74 -5.11 -10.82
CA THR A 4 14.38 -6.31 -11.33
C THR A 4 13.76 -6.68 -12.68
N PRO A 5 14.56 -7.08 -13.70
CA PRO A 5 14.01 -7.55 -14.96
C PRO A 5 13.05 -8.72 -14.73
N VAL A 6 11.91 -8.69 -15.41
CA VAL A 6 11.00 -9.83 -15.50
C VAL A 6 11.45 -10.71 -16.66
N GLU A 7 11.43 -12.03 -16.51
CA GLU A 7 11.72 -12.96 -17.60
C GLU A 7 10.78 -12.72 -18.79
N GLN A 8 11.23 -13.06 -19.99
CA GLN A 8 10.40 -12.94 -21.19
C GLN A 8 9.19 -13.87 -21.10
N ILE A 9 8.01 -13.33 -21.41
CA ILE A 9 6.73 -14.03 -21.25
C ILE A 9 6.11 -14.21 -22.62
N LYS A 10 5.74 -15.45 -22.95
CA LYS A 10 4.95 -15.74 -24.15
C LYS A 10 3.46 -15.64 -23.80
N ILE A 11 2.76 -14.72 -24.46
CA ILE A 11 1.31 -14.56 -24.34
C ILE A 11 0.69 -15.07 -25.64
N ASP A 12 -0.07 -16.15 -25.57
CA ASP A 12 -0.79 -16.68 -26.73
C ASP A 12 -1.94 -15.75 -27.17
N GLY A 13 -2.37 -15.87 -28.43
CA GLY A 13 -3.48 -15.06 -28.96
C GLY A 13 -4.76 -15.22 -28.14
N ASN A 14 -5.45 -14.11 -27.87
CA ASN A 14 -6.67 -14.06 -27.04
C ASN A 14 -6.46 -14.59 -25.59
N SER A 15 -5.22 -14.60 -25.11
CA SER A 15 -4.88 -14.96 -23.73
C SER A 15 -4.68 -13.73 -22.85
N LYS A 16 -5.02 -13.85 -21.56
CA LYS A 16 -4.72 -12.86 -20.53
C LYS A 16 -3.84 -13.51 -19.47
N GLN A 17 -2.71 -12.88 -19.18
CA GLN A 17 -1.77 -13.35 -18.17
C GLN A 17 -1.44 -12.24 -17.18
N GLN A 18 -1.41 -12.59 -15.89
CA GLN A 18 -0.96 -11.70 -14.83
C GLN A 18 0.52 -11.92 -14.58
N VAL A 19 1.26 -10.83 -14.43
CA VAL A 19 2.71 -10.84 -14.27
C VAL A 19 3.05 -10.11 -12.97
N LEU A 20 3.83 -10.77 -12.12
CA LEU A 20 4.33 -10.15 -10.91
C LEU A 20 5.57 -9.32 -11.26
N LEU A 21 5.48 -8.01 -11.07
CA LEU A 21 6.64 -7.11 -11.17
C LEU A 21 7.20 -6.89 -9.77
N PRO A 22 8.37 -7.46 -9.42
CA PRO A 22 9.02 -7.18 -8.15
C PRO A 22 9.56 -5.74 -8.16
N VAL A 23 8.95 -4.88 -7.35
CA VAL A 23 9.37 -3.48 -7.18
C VAL A 23 9.75 -3.24 -5.74
N GLU A 24 10.97 -2.73 -5.53
CA GLU A 24 11.45 -2.33 -4.21
C GLU A 24 11.54 -0.81 -4.11
N VAL A 25 10.77 -0.24 -3.18
CA VAL A 25 10.74 1.19 -2.89
C VAL A 25 11.65 1.46 -1.70
N LEU A 26 12.72 2.22 -1.93
CA LEU A 26 13.78 2.46 -0.93
C LEU A 26 13.54 3.70 -0.05
N ALA A 27 12.55 4.52 -0.38
CA ALA A 27 12.30 5.80 0.29
C ALA A 27 10.81 5.98 0.56
N THR A 28 10.49 6.60 1.69
CA THR A 28 9.11 6.92 2.06
C THR A 28 8.57 8.08 1.24
N GLY A 29 7.27 8.03 0.94
CA GLY A 29 6.59 9.03 0.13
C GLY A 29 5.78 8.43 -1.01
N GLN A 30 5.48 9.28 -1.99
CA GLN A 30 4.76 8.92 -3.22
C GLN A 30 5.78 8.70 -4.34
N SER A 31 5.62 7.61 -5.07
CA SER A 31 6.40 7.31 -6.27
C SER A 31 5.47 6.77 -7.35
N SER A 32 5.86 6.90 -8.61
CA SER A 32 5.09 6.39 -9.74
C SER A 32 6.03 5.64 -10.67
N LEU A 33 5.61 4.47 -11.13
CA LEU A 33 6.31 3.65 -12.11
C LEU A 33 5.50 3.62 -13.40
N LEU A 34 6.13 4.00 -14.51
CA LEU A 34 5.56 3.82 -15.85
C LEU A 34 5.96 2.44 -16.37
N ALA A 35 4.99 1.55 -16.56
CA ALA A 35 5.17 0.24 -17.14
C ALA A 35 4.71 0.26 -18.60
N GLN A 36 5.58 -0.17 -19.52
CA GLN A 36 5.26 -0.34 -20.95
C GLN A 36 5.51 -1.79 -21.34
N LEU A 37 4.49 -2.43 -21.92
CA LEU A 37 4.67 -3.73 -22.55
C LEU A 37 5.34 -3.54 -23.91
N THR A 38 6.34 -4.37 -24.23
CA THR A 38 7.00 -4.39 -25.52
C THR A 38 7.03 -5.80 -26.09
N ASN A 39 7.15 -5.91 -27.41
CA ASN A 39 7.52 -7.17 -28.06
C ASN A 39 9.05 -7.42 -27.96
N LEU A 40 9.53 -8.53 -28.52
CA LEU A 40 10.95 -8.88 -28.54
C LEU A 40 11.84 -7.90 -29.34
N ASP A 41 11.23 -7.10 -30.24
CA ASP A 41 11.90 -6.05 -31.00
C ASP A 41 11.89 -4.68 -30.27
N ASN A 42 11.51 -4.66 -28.98
CA ASN A 42 11.31 -3.45 -28.18
C ASN A 42 10.23 -2.49 -28.71
N LYS A 43 9.32 -2.96 -29.57
CA LYS A 43 8.19 -2.16 -30.04
C LYS A 43 7.07 -2.18 -29.00
N PRO A 44 6.48 -1.03 -28.64
CA PRO A 44 5.43 -0.96 -27.63
C PRO A 44 4.17 -1.69 -28.09
N VAL A 45 3.58 -2.46 -27.18
CA VAL A 45 2.29 -3.12 -27.34
C VAL A 45 1.30 -2.46 -26.39
N GLY A 46 0.38 -1.66 -26.93
CA GLY A 46 -0.58 -0.88 -26.13
C GLY A 46 0.05 0.33 -25.45
N TYR A 47 -0.73 0.98 -24.58
CA TYR A 47 -0.33 2.20 -23.89
C TYR A 47 0.43 1.93 -22.59
N PRO A 48 1.37 2.81 -22.20
CA PRO A 48 2.03 2.70 -20.91
C PRO A 48 1.04 2.93 -19.77
N VAL A 49 1.23 2.20 -18.67
CA VAL A 49 0.38 2.28 -17.47
C VAL A 49 1.18 2.86 -16.32
N SER A 50 0.59 3.83 -15.62
CA SER A 50 1.16 4.41 -14.41
C SER A 50 0.72 3.61 -13.18
N ILE A 51 1.70 3.08 -12.45
CA ILE A 51 1.51 2.34 -11.21
C ILE A 51 1.98 3.23 -10.05
N ASN A 52 1.05 3.68 -9.22
CA ASN A 52 1.36 4.52 -8.07
C ASN A 52 1.78 3.66 -6.87
N LEU A 53 2.95 3.98 -6.34
CA LEU A 53 3.58 3.29 -5.21
C LEU A 53 3.61 4.25 -4.03
N LYS A 54 2.97 3.85 -2.93
CA LYS A 54 2.99 4.62 -1.68
C LYS A 54 3.71 3.83 -0.60
N LEU A 55 4.87 4.31 -0.17
CA LEU A 55 5.58 3.75 0.98
C LEU A 55 5.41 4.69 2.18
N SER A 56 4.70 4.22 3.20
CA SER A 56 4.50 4.94 4.46
C SER A 56 5.33 4.29 5.56
N VAL A 57 6.01 5.12 6.38
CA VAL A 57 6.78 4.64 7.56
C VAL A 57 5.84 3.95 8.57
N ILE A 58 4.57 4.40 8.63
CA ILE A 58 3.54 3.83 9.48
C ILE A 58 2.62 2.97 8.60
N SER A 59 2.51 1.69 8.94
CA SER A 59 1.58 0.76 8.30
C SER A 59 0.13 1.24 8.49
N PRO A 60 -0.72 1.21 7.45
CA PRO A 60 -2.15 1.52 7.59
C PRO A 60 -2.84 0.70 8.68
N VAL A 61 -2.41 -0.55 8.87
CA VAL A 61 -2.95 -1.44 9.91
C VAL A 61 -2.60 -0.93 11.30
N ALA A 62 -1.36 -0.47 11.50
CA ALA A 62 -0.92 0.09 12.79
C ALA A 62 -1.72 1.34 13.15
N THR A 63 -1.98 2.21 12.18
CA THR A 63 -2.82 3.41 12.37
C THR A 63 -4.22 3.07 12.88
N TRP A 64 -4.88 2.06 12.30
CA TRP A 64 -6.22 1.65 12.72
C TRP A 64 -6.23 1.06 14.13
N ILE A 65 -5.24 0.24 14.47
CA ILE A 65 -5.10 -0.34 15.81
C ILE A 65 -4.88 0.77 16.85
N THR A 66 -3.95 1.69 16.60
CA THR A 66 -3.66 2.80 17.52
C THR A 66 -4.86 3.71 17.69
N SER A 67 -5.58 4.00 16.60
CA SER A 67 -6.79 4.84 16.65
C SER A 67 -7.88 4.19 17.50
N ALA A 68 -8.11 2.88 17.32
CA ALA A 68 -9.08 2.13 18.12
C ALA A 68 -8.70 2.11 19.61
N ALA A 69 -7.43 1.86 19.93
CA ALA A 69 -6.93 1.89 21.30
C ALA A 69 -7.12 3.26 21.96
N ALA A 70 -6.82 4.35 21.23
CA ALA A 70 -7.02 5.70 21.73
C ALA A 70 -8.50 5.96 22.07
N VAL A 71 -9.43 5.56 21.20
CA VAL A 71 -10.87 5.68 21.45
C VAL A 71 -11.29 4.92 22.71
N LEU A 72 -10.83 3.68 22.87
CA LEU A 72 -11.12 2.89 24.08
C LEU A 72 -10.60 3.57 25.36
N LEU A 73 -9.39 4.13 25.30
CA LEU A 73 -8.81 4.85 26.43
C LEU A 73 -9.62 6.11 26.78
N PHE A 74 -10.09 6.87 25.79
CA PHE A 74 -10.97 8.02 26.04
C PHE A 74 -12.28 7.59 26.71
N VAL A 75 -12.93 6.53 26.23
CA VAL A 75 -14.15 5.99 26.84
C VAL A 75 -13.89 5.56 28.29
N ALA A 76 -12.81 4.81 28.53
CA ALA A 76 -12.44 4.37 29.86
C ALA A 76 -12.15 5.56 30.80
N ALA A 77 -11.48 6.60 30.31
CA ALA A 77 -11.21 7.81 31.07
C ALA A 77 -12.50 8.56 31.46
N LEU A 78 -13.46 8.66 30.55
CA LEU A 78 -14.77 9.26 30.83
C LEU A 78 -15.53 8.48 31.92
N ILE A 79 -15.60 7.16 31.80
CA ILE A 79 -16.25 6.30 32.79
C ILE A 79 -15.56 6.42 34.16
N GLN A 80 -14.22 6.38 34.19
CA GLN A 80 -13.44 6.52 35.43
C GLN A 80 -13.64 7.91 36.07
N SER A 81 -13.68 8.97 35.26
CA SER A 81 -13.91 10.33 35.72
C SER A 81 -15.28 10.46 36.42
N LEU A 82 -16.35 9.99 35.76
CA LEU A 82 -17.70 10.01 36.33
C LEU A 82 -17.81 9.16 37.60
N ARG A 83 -17.23 7.96 37.59
CA ARG A 83 -17.19 7.07 38.77
C ARG A 83 -16.43 7.69 39.93
N ARG A 84 -15.34 8.42 39.66
CA ARG A 84 -14.53 9.12 40.68
C ARG A 84 -15.32 10.24 41.34
N VAL A 85 -16.04 11.07 40.56
CA VAL A 85 -16.82 12.19 41.11
C VAL A 85 -17.95 11.67 42.00
N ARG A 86 -18.68 10.63 41.57
CA ARG A 86 -19.80 10.05 42.34
C ARG A 86 -19.39 9.43 43.67
N ARG A 87 -18.13 9.00 43.82
CA ARG A 87 -17.59 8.44 45.07
C ARG A 87 -17.09 9.49 46.06
N ARG A 88 -16.90 10.74 45.62
CA ARG A 88 -16.44 11.85 46.46
C ARG A 88 -17.58 12.72 47.00
N LYS A 89 -18.81 12.47 46.54
CA LYS A 89 -20.06 13.04 47.07
C LYS A 89 -20.70 12.01 47.99
#